data_AF-A0A7G2C752-F1
#
_entry.id   AF-A0A7G2C752-F1
#
_cell.length_a   1.000
_cell.length_b   1.000
_cell.length_c   1.000
_cell.angle_alpha   90.00
_cell.angle_beta   90.00
_cell.angle_gamma   90.00
#
_symmetry.space_group_name_H-M   'P 1'
#
loop_
_entity.id
_entity.type
_entity.pdbx_description
1 polymer ?
#
loop_
_entity_poly.entity_id
_entity_poly.type
_entity_poly.pdbx_seq_one_letter_code
_entity_poly.pdbx_strand_id
1 'polypeptide(L)'
;MLRRSWLRLPPKPGQNSNAQMDVLEISSAMSLLRMCYRSIDIKVKSRQARAFFKKRLISQWEEKSKETDPQKQRLYMDLAGSFLQALHTPKNPKPGQSLTFQLSRQVAYEEKLKEREEKAANPVRTRRRLPEGAKVQ
;
A
#
# COMPACT_ATOMS: atom_id res chain seq x y z
N MET A 1 34.51 16.95 -27.07
CA MET A 1 33.21 17.44 -26.53
C MET A 1 32.08 16.86 -27.39
N LEU A 2 31.43 15.77 -26.96
CA LEU A 2 30.30 15.18 -27.69
C LEU A 2 29.00 15.39 -26.90
N ARG A 3 28.12 16.23 -27.44
CA ARG A 3 26.77 16.49 -26.90
C ARG A 3 25.82 15.39 -27.38
N ARG A 4 25.40 14.50 -26.48
CA ARG A 4 24.31 13.54 -26.73
C ARG A 4 22.97 14.25 -26.45
N SER A 5 22.30 14.71 -27.51
CA SER A 5 20.92 15.18 -27.43
C SER A 5 19.96 14.00 -27.48
N TRP A 6 19.28 13.73 -26.36
CA TRP A 6 18.11 12.84 -26.35
C TRP A 6 16.87 13.68 -26.61
N LEU A 7 16.35 13.62 -27.83
CA LEU A 7 15.05 14.18 -28.17
C LEU A 7 13.97 13.38 -27.42
N ARG A 8 13.37 14.03 -26.41
CA ARG A 8 12.25 13.50 -25.64
C ARG A 8 10.96 13.90 -26.35
N LEU A 9 10.30 12.95 -27.00
CA LEU A 9 8.95 13.14 -27.54
C LEU A 9 7.95 13.32 -26.37
N PRO A 10 6.98 14.26 -26.47
CA PRO A 10 5.95 14.42 -25.45
C PRO A 10 4.90 13.30 -25.56
N PRO A 11 4.30 12.84 -24.45
CA PRO A 11 3.21 11.87 -24.50
C PRO A 11 1.92 12.55 -25.02
N LYS A 12 1.20 11.86 -25.92
CA LYS A 12 -0.13 12.28 -26.41
C LYS A 12 -1.18 12.13 -25.30
N PRO A 13 -2.11 13.10 -25.13
CA PRO A 13 -3.24 12.95 -24.22
C PRO A 13 -4.42 12.29 -24.97
N GLY A 14 -4.99 11.21 -24.42
CA GLY A 14 -6.26 10.69 -24.96
C GLY A 14 -6.50 9.17 -24.93
N GLN A 15 -5.98 8.42 -23.96
CA GLN A 15 -6.44 7.03 -23.74
C GLN A 15 -6.95 6.86 -22.32
N ASN A 16 -8.19 7.31 -22.12
CA ASN A 16 -9.05 6.81 -21.05
C ASN A 16 -9.61 5.45 -21.49
N SER A 17 -8.88 4.40 -21.19
CA SER A 17 -9.44 3.04 -21.16
C SER A 17 -8.86 2.40 -19.92
N ASN A 18 -9.68 2.29 -18.87
CA ASN A 18 -9.46 1.53 -17.63
C ASN A 18 -7.98 1.35 -17.31
N ALA A 19 -7.39 2.31 -16.59
CA ALA A 19 -6.02 2.20 -16.10
C ALA A 19 -5.91 0.91 -15.28
N GLN A 20 -5.57 -0.17 -15.97
CA GLN A 20 -5.12 -1.42 -15.40
C GLN A 20 -3.91 -0.98 -14.60
N MET A 21 -4.09 -0.98 -13.27
CA MET A 21 -3.03 -0.62 -12.35
C MET A 21 -1.80 -1.38 -12.79
N ASP A 22 -0.62 -0.74 -12.83
CA ASP A 22 0.65 -1.44 -13.07
C ASP A 22 0.68 -2.63 -12.11
N VAL A 23 0.37 -3.82 -12.64
CA VAL A 23 0.30 -5.03 -11.87
C VAL A 23 1.73 -5.24 -11.45
N LEU A 24 1.98 -5.18 -10.14
CA LEU A 24 3.30 -5.45 -9.61
C LEU A 24 3.73 -6.79 -10.20
N GLU A 25 4.70 -6.79 -11.12
CA GLU A 25 5.17 -7.99 -11.81
C GLU A 25 5.97 -8.81 -10.81
N ILE A 26 5.26 -9.55 -9.97
CA ILE A 26 5.85 -10.37 -8.93
C ILE A 26 6.15 -11.72 -9.55
N SER A 27 7.35 -11.85 -10.10
CA SER A 27 7.82 -13.08 -10.74
C SER A 27 8.13 -14.22 -9.77
N SER A 28 8.17 -13.95 -8.46
CA SER A 28 8.54 -14.93 -7.45
C SER A 28 7.66 -14.87 -6.21
N ALA A 29 7.09 -16.02 -5.84
CA ALA A 29 6.29 -16.18 -4.63
C ALA A 29 7.09 -15.85 -3.35
N MET A 30 8.40 -16.13 -3.32
CA MET A 30 9.28 -15.73 -2.21
C MET A 30 9.49 -14.22 -2.11
N SER A 31 9.53 -13.51 -3.25
CA SER A 31 9.56 -12.05 -3.25
C SER A 31 8.28 -11.50 -2.63
N LEU A 32 7.12 -12.02 -3.06
CA LEU A 32 5.81 -11.64 -2.53
C LEU A 32 5.72 -11.82 -1.02
N LEU A 33 6.18 -12.97 -0.52
CA LEU A 33 6.21 -13.25 0.91
C LEU A 33 7.03 -12.19 1.67
N ARG A 34 8.24 -11.86 1.20
CA ARG A 34 9.10 -10.85 1.82
C ARG A 34 8.45 -9.47 1.82
N MET A 35 7.80 -9.10 0.72
CA MET A 35 7.06 -7.84 0.61
C MET A 35 5.89 -7.77 1.60
N CYS A 36 5.08 -8.83 1.69
CA CYS A 36 3.97 -8.92 2.66
C CYS A 36 4.49 -8.80 4.09
N TYR A 37 5.54 -9.56 4.43
CA TYR A 37 6.15 -9.53 5.76
C TYR A 37 6.67 -8.13 6.13
N ARG A 38 7.32 -7.46 5.17
CA ARG A 38 7.84 -6.10 5.35
C ARG A 38 6.72 -5.06 5.46
N SER A 39 5.67 -5.21 4.67
CA SER A 39 4.52 -4.31 4.67
C SER A 39 3.77 -4.33 6.00
N ILE A 40 3.65 -5.52 6.62
CA ILE A 40 3.09 -5.65 7.97
C ILE A 40 3.90 -4.81 8.97
N ASP A 41 5.23 -4.83 8.90
CA ASP A 41 6.07 -4.02 9.81
C ASP A 41 5.90 -2.52 9.66
N ILE A 42 5.58 -2.06 8.44
CA ILE A 42 5.51 -0.64 8.12
C ILE A 42 4.12 -0.06 8.40
N LYS A 43 3.07 -0.80 7.99
CA LYS A 43 1.69 -0.33 8.02
C LYS A 43 0.95 -0.67 9.30
N VAL A 44 1.22 -1.83 9.91
CA VAL A 44 0.50 -2.26 11.12
C VAL A 44 1.15 -1.64 12.37
N LYS A 45 0.40 -0.77 13.05
CA LYS A 45 0.90 -0.04 14.23
C LYS A 45 0.99 -0.93 15.48
N SER A 46 -0.03 -1.75 15.73
CA SER A 46 -0.10 -2.60 16.92
C SER A 46 0.97 -3.70 16.88
N ARG A 47 1.71 -3.86 17.98
CA ARG A 47 2.72 -4.92 18.14
C ARG A 47 2.08 -6.31 18.10
N GLN A 48 0.98 -6.50 18.81
CA GLN A 48 0.25 -7.76 18.85
C GLN A 48 -0.33 -8.10 17.47
N ALA A 49 -0.91 -7.11 16.78
CA ALA A 49 -1.41 -7.31 15.41
C ALA A 49 -0.28 -7.68 14.43
N ARG A 50 0.89 -7.03 14.52
CA ARG A 50 2.07 -7.38 13.71
C ARG A 50 2.49 -8.83 13.94
N ALA A 51 2.60 -9.26 15.20
CA ALA A 51 2.97 -10.63 15.53
C ALA A 51 1.95 -11.64 14.99
N PHE A 52 0.66 -11.35 15.16
CA PHE A 52 -0.43 -12.17 14.64
C PHE A 52 -0.37 -12.32 13.11
N PHE A 53 -0.32 -11.20 12.38
CA PHE A 53 -0.29 -11.23 10.92
C PHE A 53 0.95 -11.93 10.38
N LYS A 54 2.13 -11.70 10.99
CA LYS A 54 3.36 -12.39 10.59
C LYS A 54 3.30 -13.88 10.83
N LYS A 55 2.83 -14.31 12.01
CA LYS A 55 2.69 -15.74 12.33
C LYS A 55 1.73 -16.42 11.35
N ARG A 56 0.58 -15.78 11.07
CA ARG A 56 -0.39 -16.29 10.11
C ARG A 56 0.16 -16.36 8.69
N LEU A 57 0.88 -15.33 8.25
CA LEU A 57 1.50 -15.28 6.92
C LEU A 57 2.51 -16.43 6.73
N ILE A 58 3.38 -16.66 7.72
CA ILE A 58 4.38 -17.74 7.67
C ILE A 58 3.70 -19.11 7.69
N SER A 59 2.73 -19.32 8.58
CA SER A 59 1.99 -20.59 8.64
C SER A 59 1.25 -20.91 7.33
N GLN A 60 0.60 -19.91 6.71
CA GLN A 60 -0.06 -20.09 5.42
C GLN A 60 0.94 -20.35 4.29
N TRP A 61 2.13 -19.74 4.36
CA TRP A 61 3.19 -20.01 3.40
C TRP A 61 3.74 -21.43 3.52
N GLU A 62 4.01 -21.91 4.73
CA GLU A 62 4.49 -23.27 4.99
C GLU A 62 3.51 -24.34 4.48
N GLU A 63 2.21 -24.09 4.60
CA GLU A 63 1.17 -24.97 4.08
C GLU A 63 1.11 -24.91 2.54
N LYS A 64 1.01 -23.71 1.98
CA LYS A 64 0.72 -23.50 0.54
C LYS A 64 1.94 -23.64 -0.37
N SER A 65 3.15 -23.51 0.16
CA SER A 65 4.38 -23.68 -0.62
C SER A 65 4.61 -25.11 -1.10
N LYS A 66 3.90 -26.08 -0.52
CA LYS A 66 3.93 -27.49 -0.91
C LYS A 66 2.96 -27.82 -2.06
N GLU A 67 2.08 -26.89 -2.41
CA GLU A 67 1.14 -27.07 -3.52
C GLU A 67 1.91 -27.18 -4.84
N THR A 68 1.53 -28.15 -5.67
CA THR A 68 2.20 -28.43 -6.95
C THR A 68 1.35 -28.03 -8.15
N ASP A 69 0.05 -27.84 -7.95
CA ASP A 69 -0.87 -27.38 -8.98
C ASP A 69 -0.60 -25.90 -9.35
N PRO A 70 -0.22 -25.61 -10.60
CA PRO A 70 0.12 -24.25 -11.03
C PRO A 70 -1.07 -23.29 -10.96
N GLN A 71 -2.31 -23.77 -11.15
CA GLN A 71 -3.49 -22.90 -11.08
C GLN A 71 -3.74 -22.43 -9.64
N LYS A 72 -3.59 -23.33 -8.67
CA LYS A 72 -3.71 -23.00 -7.24
C LYS A 72 -2.55 -22.14 -6.77
N GLN A 73 -1.33 -22.39 -7.23
CA GLN A 73 -0.19 -21.52 -6.93
C GLN A 73 -0.45 -20.10 -7.41
N ARG A 74 -0.97 -19.92 -8.63
CA ARG A 74 -1.34 -18.60 -9.17
C ARG A 74 -2.44 -17.94 -8.33
N LEU A 75 -3.50 -18.68 -7.99
CA LEU A 75 -4.55 -18.20 -7.09
C LEU A 75 -3.98 -17.72 -5.74
N TYR A 76 -3.04 -18.46 -5.15
CA TYR A 76 -2.41 -18.05 -3.89
C TYR A 76 -1.54 -16.81 -4.04
N MET A 77 -0.84 -16.65 -5.17
CA MET A 77 -0.13 -15.41 -5.48
C MET A 77 -1.08 -14.23 -5.63
N ASP A 78 -2.21 -14.40 -6.31
CA ASP A 78 -3.23 -13.35 -6.48
C ASP A 78 -3.86 -12.96 -5.13
N LEU A 79 -4.15 -13.94 -4.27
CA LEU A 79 -4.64 -13.69 -2.91
C LEU A 79 -3.61 -12.96 -2.05
N ALA A 80 -2.33 -13.31 -2.17
CA ALA A 80 -1.26 -12.61 -1.45
C ALA A 80 -1.06 -11.19 -1.99
N GLY A 81 -1.20 -10.98 -3.29
CA GLY A 81 -1.18 -9.67 -3.94
C GLY A 81 -2.33 -8.77 -3.46
N SER A 82 -3.55 -9.30 -3.40
CA SER A 82 -4.71 -8.54 -2.89
C SER A 82 -4.58 -8.20 -1.40
N PHE A 83 -4.01 -9.10 -0.58
CA PHE A 83 -3.67 -8.79 0.81
C PHE A 83 -2.64 -7.66 0.92
N LEU A 84 -1.58 -7.72 0.10
CA LEU A 84 -0.56 -6.68 0.05
C LEU A 84 -1.19 -5.33 -0.33
N GLN A 85 -2.04 -5.30 -1.36
CA GLN A 85 -2.78 -4.10 -1.74
C GLN A 85 -3.64 -3.58 -0.59
N ALA A 86 -4.45 -4.43 0.04
CA ALA A 86 -5.33 -4.05 1.14
C ALA A 86 -4.58 -3.42 2.34
N LEU A 87 -3.36 -3.88 2.63
CA LEU A 87 -2.52 -3.29 3.69
C LEU A 87 -2.08 -1.86 3.40
N HIS A 88 -1.93 -1.51 2.12
CA HIS A 88 -1.44 -0.20 1.69
C HIS A 88 -2.56 0.74 1.23
N THR A 89 -3.75 0.21 0.94
CA THR A 89 -4.93 0.99 0.59
C THR A 89 -5.38 1.87 1.77
N PRO A 90 -5.52 3.19 1.56
CA PRO A 90 -6.07 4.07 2.58
C PRO A 90 -7.55 3.74 2.83
N LYS A 91 -8.07 4.08 4.01
CA LYS A 91 -9.46 3.78 4.40
C LYS A 91 -10.51 4.29 3.40
N ASN A 92 -10.23 5.43 2.76
CA ASN A 92 -11.08 6.04 1.72
C ASN A 92 -10.24 6.26 0.46
N PRO A 93 -10.09 5.25 -0.42
CA PRO A 93 -9.34 5.41 -1.65
C PRO A 93 -10.12 6.27 -2.65
N LYS A 94 -9.45 7.19 -3.33
CA LYS A 94 -10.05 7.91 -4.46
C LYS A 94 -10.01 7.02 -5.71
N PRO A 95 -11.06 7.05 -6.57
CA PRO A 95 -11.03 6.31 -7.82
C PRO A 95 -9.86 6.79 -8.69
N GLY A 96 -9.13 5.85 -9.29
CA GLY A 96 -7.96 6.14 -10.14
C GLY A 96 -6.65 6.47 -9.40
N GLN A 97 -6.62 6.36 -8.07
CA GLN A 97 -5.39 6.58 -7.31
C GLN A 97 -4.43 5.40 -7.47
N SER A 98 -3.22 5.66 -7.96
CA SER A 98 -2.13 4.67 -8.02
C SER A 98 -1.67 4.30 -6.61
N LEU A 99 -1.52 3.00 -6.35
CA LEU A 99 -1.04 2.50 -5.06
C LEU A 99 0.48 2.35 -5.10
N THR A 100 1.18 3.19 -4.35
CA THR A 100 2.65 3.10 -4.26
C THR A 100 3.04 2.24 -3.07
N PHE A 101 3.73 1.12 -3.34
CA PHE A 101 4.23 0.23 -2.30
C PHE A 101 5.60 0.68 -1.80
N GLN A 102 5.66 1.26 -0.61
CA GLN A 102 6.93 1.62 0.01
C GLN A 102 7.36 0.58 1.05
N LEU A 103 8.48 -0.09 0.77
CA LEU A 103 9.04 -1.18 1.58
C LEU A 103 10.26 -0.75 2.43
N SER A 104 10.79 0.46 2.20
CA SER A 104 11.86 1.03 3.03
C SER A 104 11.30 1.58 4.34
N ARG A 105 11.98 1.28 5.46
CA ARG A 105 11.58 1.79 6.78
C ARG A 105 11.91 3.27 6.95
N GLN A 106 13.02 3.74 6.38
CA GLN A 106 13.45 5.13 6.47
C GLN A 106 12.48 6.04 5.71
N VAL A 107 12.19 5.71 4.46
CA VAL A 107 11.24 6.48 3.64
C VAL A 107 9.85 6.49 4.28
N ALA A 108 9.36 5.35 4.76
CA ALA A 108 8.07 5.30 5.45
C ALA A 108 8.05 6.06 6.80
N TYR A 109 9.21 6.28 7.43
CA TYR A 109 9.33 7.09 8.63
C TYR A 109 9.31 8.58 8.28
N GLU A 110 10.08 8.98 7.26
CA GLU A 110 10.11 10.35 6.74
C GLU A 110 8.74 10.80 6.22
N GLU A 111 8.01 9.93 5.50
CA GLU A 111 6.64 10.24 5.08
C GLU A 111 5.70 10.44 6.26
N LYS A 112 5.82 9.64 7.32
CA LYS A 112 5.01 9.82 8.54
C LYS A 112 5.36 11.12 9.26
N LEU A 113 6.62 11.55 9.20
CA LEU A 113 7.02 12.87 9.71
C LEU A 113 6.40 13.98 8.87
N LYS A 114 6.51 13.91 7.54
CA LYS A 114 5.87 14.86 6.62
C LYS A 114 4.36 14.92 6.81
N GLU A 115 3.67 13.78 6.92
CA GLU A 115 2.22 13.75 7.15
C GLU A 115 1.85 14.38 8.50
N ARG A 116 2.69 14.22 9.53
CA ARG A 116 2.49 14.89 10.83
C ARG A 116 2.72 16.39 10.72
N GLU A 117 3.76 16.81 10.00
CA GLU A 117 4.07 18.23 9.75
C GLU A 117 2.97 18.89 8.93
N GLU A 118 2.48 18.25 7.86
CA GLU A 118 1.36 18.73 7.05
C GLU A 118 0.06 18.84 7.85
N LYS A 119 -0.23 17.87 8.73
CA LYS A 119 -1.37 17.94 9.64
C LYS A 119 -1.22 19.01 10.72
N ALA A 120 0.00 19.28 11.16
CA ALA A 120 0.29 20.36 12.10
C ALA A 120 0.23 21.74 11.42
N ALA A 121 0.65 21.83 10.16
CA ALA A 121 0.62 23.05 9.35
C ALA A 121 -0.79 23.40 8.85
N ASN A 122 -1.60 22.39 8.53
CA ASN A 122 -3.03 22.53 8.22
C ASN A 122 -3.87 21.89 9.32
N PRO A 123 -4.00 22.53 10.50
CA PRO A 123 -4.96 22.09 11.49
C PRO A 123 -6.34 22.39 10.90
N VAL A 124 -6.93 21.40 10.23
CA VAL A 124 -8.37 21.40 9.98
C VAL A 124 -8.99 21.43 11.38
N ARG A 125 -9.27 22.64 11.86
CA ARG A 125 -10.01 22.90 13.08
C ARG A 125 -11.36 22.25 12.86
N THR A 126 -11.48 20.98 13.25
CA THR A 126 -12.76 20.37 13.54
C THR A 126 -13.30 21.14 14.73
N ARG A 127 -13.90 22.31 14.47
CA ARG A 127 -14.82 22.94 15.40
C ARG A 127 -15.85 21.85 15.65
N ARG A 128 -15.76 21.17 16.80
CA ARG A 128 -16.92 20.50 17.38
C ARG A 128 -17.93 21.62 17.50
N ARG A 129 -18.81 21.78 16.51
CA ARG A 129 -19.94 22.68 16.62
C ARG A 129 -20.78 22.08 17.74
N LEU A 130 -20.69 22.70 18.91
CA LEU A 130 -21.72 22.54 19.92
C LEU A 130 -23.01 22.98 19.23
N PRO A 131 -24.05 22.14 19.14
CA PRO A 131 -25.33 22.60 18.61
C PRO A 131 -25.81 23.76 19.49
N GLU A 132 -26.07 24.91 18.87
CA GLU A 132 -26.71 26.07 19.52
C GLU A 132 -28.10 25.63 19.98
N GLY A 133 -28.23 25.21 21.23
CA GLY A 133 -29.51 24.73 21.77
C GLY A 133 -29.44 23.62 22.82
N ALA A 134 -28.26 23.18 23.27
CA ALA A 134 -28.16 22.26 24.40
C ALA A 134 -28.62 22.97 25.70
N LYS A 135 -29.92 22.82 26.03
CA LYS A 135 -30.47 23.24 27.32
C LYS A 135 -29.79 22.43 28.42
N VAL A 136 -29.19 23.14 29.36
CA VAL A 136 -28.80 22.60 30.67
C VAL A 136 -30.11 22.37 31.43
N GLN A 137 -30.43 21.10 31.69
CA GLN A 137 -31.34 20.71 32.77
C GLN A 137 -30.50 20.39 34.00
#